data_AF-A0A955IRY1-F1
#
_entry.id   AF-A0A955IRY1-F1
#
_cell.length_a   1.000
_cell.length_b   1.000
_cell.length_c   1.000
_cell.angle_alpha   90.00
_cell.angle_beta   90.00
_cell.angle_gamma   90.00
#
_symmetry.space_group_name_H-M   'P 1'
#
loop_
_entity.id
_entity.type
_entity.pdbx_description
1 polymer ?
#
loop_
_entity_poly.entity_id
_entity_poly.type
_entity_poly.pdbx_seq_one_letter_code
_entity_poly.pdbx_strand_id
1 'polypeptide(L)'
;RHGRHLRYIGPGLEQIVGTENSRRLLEDFDYICEITSPEDQGEVRRRGFEAIRNKTMSDCVFRLRHDDGTWRWIRAAATPQEFEGGGIRWYGVAQDITRERETEHQLQESDQQLRMLAENLPGAVYSFDRLADGSREAQFFGPGLDSLIGPKHAELVYGDFAALDGLVHPDDIGIIEDERQRPIGEDRHVSMTWRTRHDDGTWRWLRCDSAARRVGPDRFRVHGILTDVTAQKVIDIERERAAVQLSNKNRQLSTLLRAAMEVSAAHTVQETLQIIADAVHSAGWDAVVVVHYEPQFELNAIAFAGVDEQTQARILANQSTPEQRRRRFQKGLDRFRIGRSYYIPAAQARSLEVNIPLVHAATGPLADVTEYGNNIAYVPMVDDQGQVQGVMWLDEPEGQHVPVAATFEYLEFFGDLAARTIERIQLRERMLAAVDALRQSEQTFRILADHSPGVIYICRRDDKQGMDFISPVIEKTVGIRAEDFVFGVRRFNDLVHPDDAELVRTKMLQSIADRTAFRLVYRLRHADGQYRWIEENGTSVHDETTGELQYLVGFILDISARR
;
A
#
# COMPACT_ATOMS: atom_id res chain seq x y z
N ARG A 1 26.54 -92.90 39.01
CA ARG A 1 25.55 -92.17 38.18
C ARG A 1 24.18 -92.76 38.45
N HIS A 2 23.41 -92.18 39.37
CA HIS A 2 21.97 -92.46 39.49
C HIS A 2 21.29 -91.34 38.70
N GLY A 3 20.80 -91.66 37.49
CA GLY A 3 20.21 -90.68 36.59
C GLY A 3 18.92 -90.09 37.18
N ARG A 4 18.69 -88.79 36.96
CA ARG A 4 17.38 -88.19 37.22
C ARG A 4 16.46 -88.64 36.08
N HIS A 5 15.40 -89.35 36.42
CA HIS A 5 14.43 -89.82 35.44
C HIS A 5 13.06 -89.29 35.77
N LEU A 6 12.40 -88.73 34.76
CA LEU A 6 11.06 -88.19 34.89
C LEU A 6 10.06 -89.34 34.69
N ARG A 7 9.25 -89.63 35.70
CA ARG A 7 8.38 -90.82 35.70
C ARG A 7 7.08 -90.64 34.94
N TYR A 8 6.63 -89.40 34.78
CA TYR A 8 5.34 -89.07 34.19
C TYR A 8 5.33 -87.62 33.72
N ILE A 9 4.86 -87.39 32.49
CA ILE A 9 4.53 -86.08 31.93
C ILE A 9 3.02 -86.05 31.76
N GLY A 10 2.35 -85.04 32.33
CA GLY A 10 0.93 -84.83 32.09
C GLY A 10 0.69 -84.18 30.72
N PRO A 11 -0.50 -84.34 30.11
CA PRO A 11 -0.83 -83.78 28.80
C PRO A 11 -0.60 -82.27 28.69
N GLY A 12 -0.81 -81.53 29.79
CA GLY A 12 -0.56 -80.09 29.83
C GLY A 12 0.92 -79.73 29.71
N LEU A 13 1.83 -80.53 30.29
CA LEU A 13 3.27 -80.29 30.14
C LEU A 13 3.73 -80.67 28.72
N GLU A 14 3.14 -81.69 28.10
CA GLU A 14 3.41 -82.03 26.70
C GLU A 14 3.04 -80.90 25.73
N GLN A 15 1.93 -80.19 25.98
CA GLN A 15 1.56 -79.00 25.20
C GLN A 15 2.54 -77.83 25.38
N ILE A 16 3.16 -77.73 26.56
CA ILE A 16 4.09 -76.65 26.92
C ILE A 16 5.46 -76.85 26.27
N VAL A 17 5.99 -78.08 26.32
CA VAL A 17 7.34 -78.37 25.82
C VAL A 17 7.35 -78.93 24.40
N GLY A 18 6.25 -79.54 23.94
CA GLY A 18 6.12 -80.27 22.69
C GLY A 18 6.30 -81.80 22.86
N THR A 19 5.78 -82.59 21.91
CA THR A 19 5.79 -84.06 21.94
C THR A 19 7.21 -84.65 21.86
N GLU A 20 8.11 -84.08 21.05
CA GLU A 20 9.49 -84.56 20.90
C GLU A 20 10.34 -84.21 22.12
N ASN A 21 10.24 -82.98 22.62
CA ASN A 21 10.87 -82.59 23.88
C ASN A 21 10.34 -83.42 25.05
N SER A 22 9.03 -83.71 25.11
CA SER A 22 8.45 -84.58 26.16
C SER A 22 9.03 -85.98 26.13
N ARG A 23 9.17 -86.57 24.95
CA ARG A 23 9.79 -87.89 24.76
C ARG A 23 11.23 -87.88 25.27
N ARG A 24 12.02 -86.87 24.90
CA ARG A 24 13.41 -86.72 25.35
C ARG A 24 13.53 -86.49 26.86
N LEU A 25 12.61 -85.72 27.46
CA LEU A 25 12.57 -85.49 28.92
C LEU A 25 12.23 -86.75 29.73
N LEU A 26 11.44 -87.67 29.17
CA LEU A 26 11.15 -88.97 29.78
C LEU A 26 12.36 -89.92 29.73
N GLU A 27 13.15 -89.85 28.65
CA GLU A 27 14.38 -90.63 28.48
C GLU A 27 15.50 -90.11 29.40
N ASP A 28 15.73 -88.80 29.40
CA ASP A 28 16.73 -88.13 30.22
C ASP A 28 16.21 -86.77 30.73
N PHE A 29 16.01 -86.66 32.05
CA PHE A 29 15.55 -85.40 32.63
C PHE A 29 16.58 -84.28 32.52
N ASP A 30 17.88 -84.59 32.44
CA ASP A 30 18.90 -83.55 32.34
C ASP A 30 18.77 -82.74 31.03
N TYR A 31 18.05 -83.27 30.03
CA TYR A 31 17.65 -82.56 28.80
C TYR A 31 16.87 -81.27 29.07
N ILE A 32 16.17 -81.15 30.21
CA ILE A 32 15.47 -79.90 30.60
C ILE A 32 16.42 -78.70 30.62
N CYS A 33 17.71 -78.93 30.91
CA CYS A 33 18.72 -77.86 30.89
C CYS A 33 19.05 -77.40 29.47
N GLU A 34 18.98 -78.29 28.45
CA GLU A 34 19.25 -77.94 27.05
C GLU A 34 18.13 -77.08 26.43
N ILE A 35 16.90 -77.27 26.90
CA ILE A 35 15.73 -76.51 26.43
C ILE A 35 15.39 -75.30 27.32
N THR A 36 16.05 -75.14 28.47
CA THR A 36 15.92 -73.94 29.32
C THR A 36 16.92 -72.87 28.88
N SER A 37 16.48 -71.60 28.81
CA SER A 37 17.33 -70.46 28.45
C SER A 37 18.62 -70.43 29.28
N PRO A 38 19.80 -70.26 28.66
CA PRO A 38 21.08 -70.26 29.36
C PRO A 38 21.16 -69.29 30.54
N GLU A 39 20.49 -68.14 30.44
CA GLU A 39 20.41 -67.12 31.49
C GLU A 39 19.59 -67.58 32.70
N ASP A 40 18.57 -68.42 32.48
CA ASP A 40 17.61 -68.82 33.52
C ASP A 40 18.03 -70.14 34.21
N GLN A 41 18.93 -70.93 33.59
CA GLN A 41 19.39 -72.22 34.11
C GLN A 41 20.06 -72.13 35.50
N GLY A 42 20.74 -71.01 35.79
CA GLY A 42 21.39 -70.79 37.09
C GLY A 42 20.36 -70.65 38.21
N GLU A 43 19.33 -69.83 37.97
CA GLU A 43 18.26 -69.57 38.92
C GLU A 43 17.39 -70.81 39.17
N VAL A 44 17.01 -71.54 38.11
CA VAL A 44 16.24 -72.79 38.22
C VAL A 44 16.99 -73.82 39.07
N ARG A 45 18.30 -73.98 38.85
CA ARG A 45 19.13 -74.90 39.65
C ARG A 45 19.21 -74.46 41.11
N ARG A 46 19.45 -73.16 41.36
CA ARG A 46 19.53 -72.60 42.71
C ARG A 46 18.23 -72.85 43.49
N ARG A 47 17.08 -72.53 42.88
CA ARG A 47 15.75 -72.75 43.47
C ARG A 47 15.46 -74.22 43.73
N GLY A 48 15.87 -75.11 42.82
CA GLY A 48 15.75 -76.56 43.00
C GLY A 48 16.58 -77.08 44.19
N PHE A 49 17.82 -76.59 44.35
CA PHE A 49 18.66 -76.95 45.50
C PHE A 49 18.10 -76.42 46.83
N GLU A 50 17.61 -75.18 46.85
CA GLU A 50 16.97 -74.59 48.03
C GLU A 50 15.73 -75.37 48.46
N ALA A 51 14.88 -75.76 47.51
CA ALA A 51 13.69 -76.57 47.77
C ALA A 51 14.03 -77.95 48.36
N ILE A 52 15.08 -78.62 47.85
CA ILE A 52 15.56 -79.89 48.44
C ILE A 52 16.05 -79.67 49.88
N ARG A 53 16.93 -78.68 50.07
CA ARG A 53 17.57 -78.41 51.36
C ARG A 53 16.55 -78.07 52.44
N ASN A 54 15.57 -77.25 52.10
CA ASN A 54 14.59 -76.70 53.04
C ASN A 54 13.31 -77.55 53.12
N LYS A 55 13.18 -78.58 52.27
CA LYS A 55 11.95 -79.39 52.13
C LYS A 55 10.72 -78.53 51.82
N THR A 56 10.89 -77.50 50.99
CA THR A 56 9.84 -76.55 50.57
C THR A 56 9.54 -76.67 49.08
N MET A 57 8.38 -76.19 48.65
CA MET A 57 8.03 -76.07 47.23
C MET A 57 8.96 -75.05 46.55
N SER A 58 9.50 -75.39 45.37
CA SER A 58 10.12 -74.42 44.46
C SER A 58 9.03 -73.75 43.64
N ASP A 59 9.16 -72.45 43.40
CA ASP A 59 8.39 -71.69 42.42
C ASP A 59 9.39 -70.84 41.64
N CYS A 60 9.41 -71.01 40.32
CA CYS A 60 10.34 -70.31 39.44
C CYS A 60 9.70 -70.03 38.09
N VAL A 61 10.10 -68.90 37.50
CA VAL A 61 9.71 -68.49 36.16
C VAL A 61 10.96 -68.51 35.30
N PHE A 62 10.91 -69.19 34.17
CA PHE A 62 12.03 -69.31 33.24
C PHE A 62 11.55 -69.49 31.80
N ARG A 63 12.42 -69.19 30.84
CA ARG A 63 12.14 -69.42 29.42
C ARG A 63 12.53 -70.83 29.04
N LEU A 64 11.61 -71.52 28.38
CA LEU A 64 11.81 -72.85 27.82
C LEU A 64 11.56 -72.83 26.31
N ARG A 65 12.37 -73.55 25.55
CA ARG A 65 12.23 -73.67 24.10
C ARG A 65 11.33 -74.85 23.75
N HIS A 66 10.20 -74.56 23.10
CA HIS A 66 9.26 -75.56 22.60
C HIS A 66 9.80 -76.26 21.34
N ASP A 67 9.23 -77.40 20.94
CA ASP A 67 9.60 -78.19 19.75
C ASP A 67 9.62 -77.38 18.45
N ASP A 68 8.72 -76.42 18.31
CA ASP A 68 8.63 -75.52 17.15
C ASP A 68 9.74 -74.45 17.12
N GLY A 69 10.64 -74.44 18.11
CA GLY A 69 11.73 -73.50 18.24
C GLY A 69 11.37 -72.18 18.92
N THR A 70 10.09 -71.97 19.30
CA THR A 70 9.66 -70.76 20.02
C THR A 70 10.08 -70.79 21.48
N TRP A 71 10.40 -69.62 22.04
CA TRP A 71 10.63 -69.46 23.48
C TRP A 71 9.32 -69.14 24.18
N ARG A 72 9.03 -69.87 25.27
CA ARG A 72 7.84 -69.67 26.08
C ARG A 72 8.23 -69.39 27.52
N TRP A 73 7.56 -68.45 28.16
CA TRP A 73 7.72 -68.16 29.57
C TRP A 73 6.93 -69.18 30.39
N ILE A 74 7.64 -69.98 31.18
CA ILE A 74 7.06 -71.05 31.99
C ILE A 74 7.20 -70.71 33.46
N ARG A 75 6.08 -70.74 34.19
CA ARG A 75 6.08 -70.78 35.65
C ARG A 75 5.99 -72.24 36.08
N ALA A 76 7.04 -72.76 36.70
CA ALA A 76 7.04 -74.11 37.25
C ALA A 76 7.13 -74.08 38.77
N ALA A 77 6.22 -74.82 39.41
CA ALA A 77 6.25 -75.06 40.84
C ALA A 77 6.42 -76.55 41.10
N ALA A 78 7.37 -76.95 41.95
CA ALA A 78 7.64 -78.35 42.23
C ALA A 78 7.99 -78.60 43.71
N THR A 79 7.46 -79.67 44.28
CA THR A 79 7.70 -80.07 45.67
C THR A 79 8.53 -81.36 45.72
N PRO A 80 9.68 -81.38 46.42
CA PRO A 80 10.47 -82.57 46.63
C PRO A 80 9.92 -83.41 47.80
N GLN A 81 9.78 -84.72 47.60
CA GLN A 81 9.37 -85.69 48.61
C GLN A 81 10.39 -86.83 48.71
N GLU A 82 10.89 -87.11 49.90
CA GLU A 82 11.74 -88.28 50.17
C GLU A 82 10.89 -89.57 50.15
N PHE A 83 11.42 -90.65 49.58
CA PHE A 83 10.77 -91.98 49.62
C PHE A 83 11.68 -93.03 50.27
N GLU A 84 11.08 -94.12 50.78
CA GLU A 84 11.80 -95.22 51.45
C GLU A 84 12.88 -95.79 50.53
N GLY A 85 14.15 -95.59 50.92
CA GLY A 85 15.33 -95.87 50.10
C GLY A 85 16.29 -94.68 49.91
N GLY A 86 15.95 -93.48 50.42
CA GLY A 86 16.86 -92.33 50.47
C GLY A 86 16.93 -91.47 49.19
N GLY A 87 15.99 -91.65 48.26
CA GLY A 87 15.87 -90.82 47.05
C GLY A 87 14.82 -89.71 47.17
N ILE A 88 14.92 -88.69 46.31
CA ILE A 88 13.97 -87.57 46.23
C ILE A 88 13.11 -87.71 44.99
N ARG A 89 11.79 -87.62 45.14
CA ARG A 89 10.81 -87.55 44.05
C ARG A 89 10.22 -86.15 43.99
N TRP A 90 10.17 -85.57 42.80
CA TRP A 90 9.56 -84.26 42.57
C TRP A 90 8.15 -84.41 42.03
N TYR A 91 7.22 -83.61 42.57
CA TYR A 91 5.89 -83.41 42.02
C TYR A 91 5.75 -81.95 41.65
N GLY A 92 5.55 -81.65 40.37
CA GLY A 92 5.46 -80.26 39.93
C GLY A 92 4.43 -80.04 38.85
N VAL A 93 4.03 -78.78 38.73
CA VAL A 93 3.17 -78.26 37.69
C VAL A 93 3.92 -77.17 36.93
N ALA A 94 3.65 -77.05 35.64
CA ALA A 94 4.16 -75.98 34.80
C ALA A 94 2.99 -75.28 34.13
N GLN A 95 3.04 -73.97 34.07
CA GLN A 95 2.08 -73.12 33.39
C GLN A 95 2.80 -72.24 32.38
N ASP A 96 2.29 -72.18 31.15
CA ASP A 96 2.72 -71.22 30.15
C ASP A 96 2.08 -69.85 30.45
N ILE A 97 2.93 -68.84 30.68
CA ILE A 97 2.55 -67.45 30.99
C ILE A 97 3.00 -66.48 29.89
N THR A 98 3.35 -66.98 28.69
CA THR A 98 3.89 -66.16 27.59
C THR A 98 2.92 -65.05 27.17
N ARG A 99 1.65 -65.40 26.95
CA ARG A 99 0.61 -64.44 26.52
C ARG A 99 0.37 -63.32 27.52
N GLU A 100 0.41 -63.63 28.81
CA GLU A 100 0.21 -62.65 29.88
C GLU A 100 1.35 -61.63 29.89
N ARG A 101 2.60 -62.10 29.78
CA ARG A 101 3.80 -61.26 29.70
C ARG A 101 3.85 -60.39 28.46
N GLU A 102 3.49 -60.93 27.30
CA GLU A 102 3.44 -60.15 26.05
C GLU A 102 2.39 -59.05 26.10
N THR A 103 1.21 -59.33 26.69
CA THR A 103 0.15 -58.34 26.88
C THR A 103 0.57 -57.23 27.85
N GLU A 104 1.24 -57.59 28.94
CA GLU A 104 1.79 -56.64 29.92
C GLU A 104 2.85 -55.74 29.28
N HIS A 105 3.79 -56.31 28.52
CA HIS A 105 4.83 -55.54 27.84
C HIS A 105 4.27 -54.60 26.77
N GLN A 106 3.34 -55.08 25.94
CA GLN A 106 2.68 -54.24 24.92
C GLN A 106 1.91 -53.07 25.54
N LEU A 107 1.25 -53.31 26.67
CA LEU A 107 0.56 -52.24 27.40
C LEU A 107 1.55 -51.20 27.94
N GLN A 108 2.67 -51.64 28.52
CA GLN A 108 3.72 -50.74 29.01
C GLN A 108 4.34 -49.92 27.87
N GLU A 109 4.64 -50.56 26.74
CA GLU A 109 5.21 -49.90 25.57
C GLU A 109 4.22 -48.88 24.97
N SER A 110 2.94 -49.23 24.87
CA SER A 110 1.89 -48.31 24.43
C SER A 110 1.70 -47.13 25.38
N ASP A 111 1.72 -47.34 26.71
CA ASP A 111 1.61 -46.24 27.69
C ASP A 111 2.81 -45.30 27.59
N GLN A 112 4.03 -45.85 27.46
CA GLN A 112 5.24 -45.07 27.30
C GLN A 112 5.24 -44.26 26.00
N GLN A 113 4.80 -44.85 24.88
CA GLN A 113 4.67 -44.16 23.61
C GLN A 113 3.66 -43.01 23.69
N LEU A 114 2.49 -43.22 24.32
CA LEU A 114 1.48 -42.18 24.50
C LEU A 114 1.99 -41.03 25.37
N ARG A 115 2.73 -41.31 26.46
CA ARG A 115 3.36 -40.27 27.30
C ARG A 115 4.35 -39.43 26.51
N MET A 116 5.26 -40.07 25.77
CA MET A 116 6.25 -39.37 24.94
C MET A 116 5.61 -38.48 23.87
N LEU A 117 4.51 -38.93 23.24
CA LEU A 117 3.77 -38.12 22.28
C LEU A 117 3.09 -36.92 22.94
N ALA A 118 2.48 -37.11 24.13
CA ALA A 118 1.83 -36.04 24.87
C ALA A 118 2.82 -34.97 25.37
N GLU A 119 4.04 -35.37 25.75
CA GLU A 119 5.08 -34.45 26.24
C GLU A 119 5.76 -33.62 25.15
N ASN A 120 5.81 -34.13 23.91
CA ASN A 120 6.49 -33.46 22.78
C ASN A 120 5.53 -32.65 21.88
N LEU A 121 4.23 -32.69 22.12
CA LEU A 121 3.27 -31.87 21.40
C LEU A 121 3.39 -30.41 21.85
N PRO A 122 3.52 -29.44 20.91
CA PRO A 122 3.52 -28.02 21.27
C PRO A 122 2.14 -27.65 21.79
N GLY A 123 2.01 -27.44 23.10
CA GLY A 123 0.75 -27.10 23.76
C GLY A 123 0.38 -28.04 24.90
N ALA A 124 -0.87 -27.96 25.35
CA ALA A 124 -1.42 -28.81 26.40
C ALA A 124 -2.54 -29.68 25.84
N VAL A 125 -2.36 -31.00 25.87
CA VAL A 125 -3.42 -31.95 25.53
C VAL A 125 -4.38 -32.04 26.70
N TYR A 126 -5.68 -32.07 26.43
CA TYR A 126 -6.70 -32.26 27.46
C TYR A 126 -7.79 -33.21 27.01
N SER A 127 -8.42 -33.84 27.99
CA SER A 127 -9.62 -34.65 27.82
C SER A 127 -10.57 -34.38 28.96
N PHE A 128 -11.85 -34.17 28.64
CA PHE A 128 -12.91 -34.11 29.63
C PHE A 128 -14.17 -34.77 29.09
N ASP A 129 -15.00 -35.27 29.99
CA ASP A 129 -16.34 -35.74 29.65
C ASP A 129 -17.33 -34.60 29.89
N ARG A 130 -18.17 -34.34 28.90
CA ARG A 130 -19.29 -33.41 29.00
C ARG A 130 -20.59 -34.18 29.18
N LEU A 131 -21.33 -33.81 30.22
CA LEU A 131 -22.61 -34.39 30.60
C LEU A 131 -23.79 -33.61 30.00
N ALA A 132 -24.99 -34.19 30.06
CA ALA A 132 -26.23 -33.63 29.52
C ALA A 132 -26.58 -32.23 30.07
N ASP A 133 -26.21 -31.97 31.32
CA ASP A 133 -26.42 -30.71 32.03
C ASP A 133 -25.38 -29.63 31.66
N GLY A 134 -24.42 -29.96 30.79
CA GLY A 134 -23.35 -29.07 30.36
C GLY A 134 -22.14 -29.04 31.30
N SER A 135 -22.17 -29.78 32.41
CA SER A 135 -21.01 -29.93 33.30
C SER A 135 -19.87 -30.71 32.63
N ARG A 136 -18.65 -30.49 33.11
CA ARG A 136 -17.41 -31.05 32.57
C ARG A 136 -16.68 -31.80 33.66
N GLU A 137 -16.37 -33.07 33.43
CA GLU A 137 -15.53 -33.89 34.29
C GLU A 137 -14.15 -34.04 33.65
N ALA A 138 -13.12 -33.50 34.28
CA ALA A 138 -11.75 -33.67 33.82
C ALA A 138 -11.39 -35.17 33.77
N GLN A 139 -10.84 -35.62 32.64
CA GLN A 139 -10.24 -36.95 32.51
C GLN A 139 -8.72 -36.85 32.49
N PHE A 140 -8.19 -35.82 31.82
CA PHE A 140 -6.76 -35.64 31.65
C PHE A 140 -6.42 -34.19 31.27
N PHE A 141 -5.30 -33.69 31.80
CA PHE A 141 -4.56 -32.57 31.27
C PHE A 141 -3.09 -32.95 31.21
N GLY A 142 -2.46 -32.68 30.07
CA GLY A 142 -1.04 -32.89 29.87
C GLY A 142 -0.19 -31.80 30.54
N PRO A 143 1.07 -32.11 30.87
CA PRO A 143 1.98 -31.21 31.58
C PRO A 143 2.32 -29.93 30.80
N GLY A 144 2.08 -29.91 29.48
CA GLY A 144 2.27 -28.71 28.66
C GLY A 144 1.44 -27.51 29.10
N LEU A 145 0.41 -27.70 29.94
CA LEU A 145 -0.39 -26.60 30.50
C LEU A 145 0.46 -25.64 31.34
N ASP A 146 1.46 -26.15 32.05
CA ASP A 146 2.37 -25.38 32.90
C ASP A 146 3.07 -24.28 32.11
N SER A 147 3.45 -24.58 30.85
CA SER A 147 4.11 -23.62 29.96
C SER A 147 3.16 -22.56 29.40
N LEU A 148 1.86 -22.87 29.30
CA LEU A 148 0.84 -22.01 28.70
C LEU A 148 0.28 -20.98 29.68
N ILE A 149 -0.01 -21.39 30.92
CA ILE A 149 -0.67 -20.54 31.93
C ILE A 149 0.16 -20.33 33.20
N GLY A 150 1.32 -21.00 33.30
CA GLY A 150 2.21 -20.94 34.44
C GLY A 150 1.89 -22.00 35.50
N PRO A 151 2.89 -22.54 36.23
CA PRO A 151 2.72 -23.66 37.15
C PRO A 151 1.69 -23.40 38.25
N LYS A 152 1.59 -22.15 38.74
CA LYS A 152 0.63 -21.79 39.80
C LYS A 152 -0.82 -21.89 39.33
N HIS A 153 -1.11 -21.41 38.12
CA HIS A 153 -2.44 -21.50 37.55
C HIS A 153 -2.74 -22.91 37.03
N ALA A 154 -1.74 -23.62 36.51
CA ALA A 154 -1.88 -25.01 36.10
C ALA A 154 -2.26 -25.92 37.27
N GLU A 155 -1.65 -25.72 38.46
CA GLU A 155 -2.01 -26.45 39.68
C GLU A 155 -3.49 -26.31 40.06
N LEU A 156 -4.07 -25.12 39.87
CA LEU A 156 -5.50 -24.89 40.07
C LEU A 156 -6.34 -25.69 39.07
N VAL A 157 -5.94 -25.70 37.80
CA VAL A 157 -6.68 -26.37 36.71
C VAL A 157 -6.57 -27.90 36.80
N TYR A 158 -5.44 -28.44 37.26
CA TYR A 158 -5.32 -29.87 37.54
C TYR A 158 -6.24 -30.32 38.69
N GLY A 159 -6.49 -29.44 39.66
CA GLY A 159 -7.42 -29.70 40.77
C GLY A 159 -8.89 -29.51 40.39
N ASP A 160 -9.19 -28.50 39.56
CA ASP A 160 -10.53 -28.19 39.09
C ASP A 160 -10.51 -27.62 37.66
N PHE A 161 -11.06 -28.37 36.71
CA PHE A 161 -11.18 -27.94 35.30
C PHE A 161 -11.86 -26.58 35.16
N ALA A 162 -12.84 -26.28 36.02
CA ALA A 162 -13.59 -25.02 35.97
C ALA A 162 -12.73 -23.81 36.32
N ALA A 163 -11.58 -23.99 36.98
CA ALA A 163 -10.66 -22.91 37.30
C ALA A 163 -10.11 -22.23 36.04
N LEU A 164 -10.07 -22.92 34.89
CA LEU A 164 -9.65 -22.34 33.62
C LEU A 164 -10.57 -21.20 33.17
N ASP A 165 -11.88 -21.30 33.45
CA ASP A 165 -12.86 -20.27 33.09
C ASP A 165 -12.56 -18.94 33.82
N GLY A 166 -12.06 -19.01 35.06
CA GLY A 166 -11.67 -17.84 35.85
C GLY A 166 -10.39 -17.14 35.36
N LEU A 167 -9.64 -17.76 34.45
CA LEU A 167 -8.44 -17.19 33.85
C LEU A 167 -8.71 -16.56 32.47
N VAL A 168 -9.92 -16.68 31.94
CA VAL A 168 -10.30 -16.10 30.65
C VAL A 168 -10.45 -14.58 30.76
N HIS A 169 -10.00 -13.83 29.76
CA HIS A 169 -10.19 -12.38 29.70
C HIS A 169 -11.68 -12.00 29.69
N PRO A 170 -12.12 -10.98 30.44
CA PRO A 170 -13.54 -10.60 30.53
C PRO A 170 -14.28 -10.48 29.19
N ASP A 171 -13.67 -9.79 28.21
CA ASP A 171 -14.27 -9.63 26.86
C ASP A 171 -14.47 -10.95 26.10
N ASP A 172 -13.71 -12.00 26.43
CA ASP A 172 -13.70 -13.27 25.68
C ASP A 172 -14.62 -14.32 26.35
N ILE A 173 -15.14 -14.05 27.56
CA ILE A 173 -16.02 -14.97 28.31
C ILE A 173 -17.26 -15.34 27.49
N GLY A 174 -17.87 -14.36 26.81
CA GLY A 174 -19.08 -14.58 26.01
C GLY A 174 -18.87 -15.61 24.89
N ILE A 175 -17.69 -15.65 24.28
CA ILE A 175 -17.35 -16.61 23.21
C ILE A 175 -17.31 -18.04 23.77
N ILE A 176 -16.74 -18.21 24.97
CA ILE A 176 -16.64 -19.51 25.66
C ILE A 176 -18.03 -19.97 26.12
N GLU A 177 -18.84 -19.06 26.66
CA GLU A 177 -20.21 -19.38 27.09
C GLU A 177 -21.12 -19.76 25.92
N ASP A 178 -21.04 -19.03 24.80
CA ASP A 178 -21.78 -19.33 23.58
C ASP A 178 -21.44 -20.71 23.05
N GLU A 179 -20.14 -21.05 22.97
CA GLU A 179 -19.73 -22.39 22.54
C GLU A 179 -20.20 -23.47 23.52
N ARG A 180 -20.17 -23.19 24.83
CA ARG A 180 -20.66 -24.11 25.85
C ARG A 180 -22.14 -24.42 25.66
N GLN A 181 -22.97 -23.43 25.29
CA GLN A 181 -24.41 -23.67 25.08
C GLN A 181 -24.72 -24.43 23.80
N ARG A 182 -23.78 -24.50 22.85
CA ARG A 182 -24.04 -25.18 21.58
C ARG A 182 -24.17 -26.71 21.77
N PRO A 183 -25.11 -27.35 21.03
CA PRO A 183 -25.28 -28.80 21.06
C PRO A 183 -24.03 -29.53 20.55
N ILE A 184 -23.59 -30.57 21.26
CA ILE A 184 -22.52 -31.44 20.77
C ILE A 184 -23.11 -32.53 19.86
N GLY A 185 -22.56 -32.65 18.66
CA GLY A 185 -22.80 -33.76 17.74
C GLY A 185 -21.58 -34.69 17.70
N GLU A 186 -21.77 -35.89 17.15
CA GLU A 186 -20.64 -36.74 16.75
C GLU A 186 -19.80 -36.04 15.67
N ASP A 187 -18.47 -36.15 15.76
CA ASP A 187 -17.48 -35.57 14.85
C ASP A 187 -17.44 -34.03 14.77
N ARG A 188 -18.01 -33.33 15.76
CA ARG A 188 -17.90 -31.87 15.85
C ARG A 188 -16.48 -31.46 16.23
N HIS A 189 -15.80 -30.77 15.31
CA HIS A 189 -14.53 -30.10 15.57
C HIS A 189 -14.78 -28.66 16.03
N VAL A 190 -14.13 -28.25 17.12
CA VAL A 190 -14.21 -26.91 17.70
C VAL A 190 -12.82 -26.30 17.69
N SER A 191 -12.66 -25.21 16.95
CA SER A 191 -11.46 -24.38 16.96
C SER A 191 -11.84 -22.99 17.46
N MET A 192 -11.24 -22.54 18.57
CA MET A 192 -11.50 -21.22 19.16
C MET A 192 -10.23 -20.60 19.70
N THR A 193 -10.19 -19.27 19.77
CA THR A 193 -9.04 -18.53 20.30
C THR A 193 -9.52 -17.48 21.28
N TRP A 194 -8.89 -17.41 22.45
CA TRP A 194 -9.23 -16.46 23.52
C TRP A 194 -7.99 -16.08 24.32
N ARG A 195 -8.09 -15.01 25.11
CA ARG A 195 -7.03 -14.58 26.03
C ARG A 195 -7.17 -15.28 27.37
N THR A 196 -6.08 -15.86 27.85
CA THR A 196 -5.96 -16.49 29.17
C THR A 196 -4.86 -15.81 29.97
N ARG A 197 -5.11 -15.64 31.27
CA ARG A 197 -4.16 -15.01 32.19
C ARG A 197 -3.07 -15.99 32.60
N HIS A 198 -1.83 -15.62 32.32
CA HIS A 198 -0.65 -16.35 32.80
C HIS A 198 -0.31 -15.96 34.26
N ASP A 199 0.44 -16.79 34.97
CA ASP A 199 0.77 -16.58 36.40
C ASP A 199 1.61 -15.31 36.68
N ASP A 200 2.39 -14.86 35.69
CA ASP A 200 3.11 -13.58 35.67
C ASP A 200 2.18 -12.36 35.47
N GLY A 201 0.89 -12.57 35.25
CA GLY A 201 -0.12 -11.54 35.04
C GLY A 201 -0.28 -11.07 33.59
N THR A 202 0.49 -11.61 32.65
CA THR A 202 0.34 -11.32 31.22
C THR A 202 -0.86 -12.03 30.62
N TRP A 203 -1.41 -11.47 29.54
CA TRP A 203 -2.45 -12.11 28.74
C TRP A 203 -1.82 -12.85 27.56
N ARG A 204 -2.12 -14.14 27.44
CA ARG A 204 -1.70 -14.97 26.30
C ARG A 204 -2.89 -15.41 25.49
N TRP A 205 -2.76 -15.39 24.18
CA TRP A 205 -3.77 -15.93 23.29
C TRP A 205 -3.61 -17.44 23.20
N LEU A 206 -4.59 -18.17 23.71
CA LEU A 206 -4.65 -19.62 23.58
C LEU A 206 -5.66 -19.99 22.51
N ARG A 207 -5.31 -20.97 21.67
CA ARG A 207 -6.22 -21.62 20.74
C ARG A 207 -6.52 -23.03 21.21
N CYS A 208 -7.79 -23.41 21.29
CA CYS A 208 -8.16 -24.82 21.35
C CYS A 208 -8.47 -25.36 19.97
N ASP A 209 -8.07 -26.60 19.74
CA ASP A 209 -8.57 -27.46 18.66
C ASP A 209 -9.07 -28.74 19.32
N SER A 210 -10.39 -28.99 19.27
CA SER A 210 -11.04 -30.09 19.98
C SER A 210 -11.97 -30.90 19.10
N ALA A 211 -12.09 -32.19 19.38
CA ALA A 211 -13.09 -33.07 18.80
C ALA A 211 -13.86 -33.81 19.91
N ALA A 212 -15.17 -33.98 19.70
CA ALA A 212 -16.05 -34.69 20.61
C ALA A 212 -16.43 -36.08 20.06
N ARG A 213 -16.45 -37.09 20.93
CA ARG A 213 -16.90 -38.45 20.64
C ARG A 213 -17.95 -38.89 21.64
N ARG A 214 -19.03 -39.53 21.17
CA ARG A 214 -20.06 -40.10 22.05
C ARG A 214 -19.51 -41.32 22.80
N VAL A 215 -19.69 -41.34 24.12
CA VAL A 215 -19.26 -42.45 25.00
C VAL A 215 -20.44 -43.02 25.81
N GLY A 216 -21.58 -42.32 25.85
CA GLY A 216 -22.83 -42.82 26.43
C GLY A 216 -24.06 -42.13 25.82
N PRO A 217 -25.28 -42.44 26.31
CA PRO A 217 -26.52 -41.84 25.82
C PRO A 217 -26.48 -40.30 25.82
N ASP A 218 -25.99 -39.74 26.93
CA ASP A 218 -25.85 -38.28 27.14
C ASP A 218 -24.46 -37.89 27.68
N ARG A 219 -23.43 -38.63 27.26
CA ARG A 219 -22.03 -38.38 27.64
C ARG A 219 -21.14 -38.32 26.41
N PHE A 220 -20.45 -37.19 26.25
CA PHE A 220 -19.49 -36.97 25.17
C PHE A 220 -18.11 -36.74 25.74
N ARG A 221 -17.12 -37.46 25.24
CA ARG A 221 -15.71 -37.24 25.55
C ARG A 221 -15.13 -36.25 24.56
N VAL A 222 -14.59 -35.15 25.07
CA VAL A 222 -13.92 -34.13 24.28
C VAL A 222 -12.43 -34.30 24.46
N HIS A 223 -11.71 -34.46 23.36
CA HIS A 223 -10.25 -34.44 23.31
C HIS A 223 -9.82 -33.18 22.57
N GLY A 224 -8.83 -32.46 23.09
CA GLY A 224 -8.31 -31.28 22.41
C GLY A 224 -6.88 -30.94 22.78
N ILE A 225 -6.33 -29.98 22.04
CA ILE A 225 -5.04 -29.37 22.32
C ILE A 225 -5.22 -27.87 22.51
N LEU A 226 -4.57 -27.32 23.52
CA LEU A 226 -4.39 -25.88 23.72
C LEU A 226 -3.02 -25.47 23.20
N THR A 227 -2.95 -24.47 22.34
CA THR A 227 -1.69 -23.94 21.82
C THR A 227 -1.59 -22.43 22.06
N ASP A 228 -0.41 -21.94 22.43
CA ASP A 228 -0.14 -20.50 22.50
C ASP A 228 0.00 -19.93 21.07
N VAL A 229 -0.87 -18.99 20.73
CA VAL A 229 -0.87 -18.27 19.45
C VAL A 229 -0.62 -16.77 19.63
N THR A 230 -0.07 -16.36 20.78
CA THR A 230 0.19 -14.94 21.13
C THR A 230 1.07 -14.25 20.10
N ALA A 231 2.22 -14.84 19.78
CA ALA A 231 3.16 -14.25 18.81
C ALA A 231 2.50 -14.05 17.43
N GLN A 232 1.75 -15.05 16.97
CA GLN A 232 1.03 -14.97 15.70
C GLN A 232 -0.06 -13.88 15.73
N LYS A 233 -0.85 -13.82 16.82
CA LYS A 233 -1.92 -12.83 16.96
C LYS A 233 -1.41 -11.40 17.03
N VAL A 234 -0.28 -11.15 17.70
CA VAL A 234 0.33 -9.82 17.73
C VAL A 234 0.72 -9.38 16.32
N ILE A 235 1.36 -10.26 15.54
CA ILE A 235 1.74 -9.97 14.16
C ILE A 235 0.52 -9.70 13.28
N ASP A 236 -0.55 -10.50 13.41
CA ASP A 236 -1.76 -10.32 12.60
C ASP A 236 -2.46 -8.99 12.92
N ILE A 237 -2.56 -8.61 14.20
CA ILE A 237 -3.14 -7.34 14.63
C ILE A 237 -2.29 -6.15 14.13
N GLU A 238 -0.97 -6.24 14.22
CA GLU A 238 -0.07 -5.18 13.71
C GLU A 238 -0.18 -5.04 12.19
N ARG A 239 -0.28 -6.15 11.45
CA ARG A 239 -0.50 -6.15 10.00
C ARG A 239 -1.83 -5.52 9.62
N GLU A 240 -2.92 -5.88 10.30
CA GLU A 240 -4.24 -5.29 10.06
C GLU A 240 -4.23 -3.77 10.33
N ARG A 241 -3.62 -3.33 11.44
CA ARG A 241 -3.46 -1.91 11.75
C ARG A 241 -2.64 -1.17 10.68
N ALA A 242 -1.53 -1.75 10.25
CA ALA A 242 -0.70 -1.17 9.20
C ALA A 242 -1.45 -1.11 7.86
N ALA A 243 -2.23 -2.14 7.52
CA ALA A 243 -3.04 -2.17 6.30
C ALA A 243 -4.13 -1.09 6.29
N VAL A 244 -4.82 -0.88 7.42
CA VAL A 244 -5.80 0.21 7.57
C VAL A 244 -5.12 1.57 7.44
N GLN A 245 -3.96 1.78 8.08
CA GLN A 245 -3.20 3.03 7.96
C GLN A 245 -2.74 3.28 6.52
N LEU A 246 -2.22 2.26 5.83
CA LEU A 246 -1.79 2.36 4.43
C LEU A 246 -2.99 2.63 3.50
N SER A 247 -4.13 1.98 3.72
CA SER A 247 -5.36 2.21 2.97
C SER A 247 -5.84 3.67 3.12
N ASN A 248 -5.79 4.21 4.34
CA ASN A 248 -6.15 5.62 4.58
C ASN A 248 -5.19 6.58 3.83
N LYS A 249 -3.87 6.33 3.91
CA LYS A 249 -2.88 7.11 3.16
C LYS A 249 -3.06 7.02 1.64
N ASN A 250 -3.32 5.82 1.11
CA ASN A 250 -3.56 5.63 -0.33
C ASN A 250 -4.83 6.34 -0.81
N ARG A 251 -5.89 6.37 0.02
CA ARG A 251 -7.10 7.12 -0.29
C ARG A 251 -6.82 8.62 -0.35
N GLN A 252 -6.11 9.16 0.65
CA GLN A 252 -5.68 10.57 0.64
C GLN A 252 -4.85 10.89 -0.61
N LEU A 253 -3.84 10.08 -0.92
CA LEU A 253 -2.99 10.27 -2.10
C LEU A 253 -3.80 10.24 -3.41
N SER A 254 -4.78 9.34 -3.53
CA SER A 254 -5.64 9.25 -4.72
C SER A 254 -6.50 10.50 -4.89
N THR A 255 -7.03 11.07 -3.80
CA THR A 255 -7.76 12.34 -3.83
C THR A 255 -6.87 13.49 -4.28
N LEU A 256 -5.65 13.58 -3.74
CA LEU A 256 -4.69 14.62 -4.11
C LEU A 256 -4.24 14.49 -5.58
N LEU A 257 -3.97 13.27 -6.07
CA LEU A 257 -3.61 13.04 -7.46
C LEU A 257 -4.73 13.45 -8.42
N ARG A 258 -5.99 13.16 -8.09
CA ARG A 258 -7.15 13.59 -8.88
C ARG A 258 -7.24 15.11 -8.93
N ALA A 259 -7.12 15.78 -7.78
CA ALA A 259 -7.12 17.24 -7.73
C ALA A 259 -5.98 17.84 -8.57
N ALA A 260 -4.78 17.25 -8.53
CA ALA A 260 -3.67 17.71 -9.36
C ALA A 260 -3.97 17.59 -10.87
N MET A 261 -4.64 16.52 -11.30
CA MET A 261 -5.08 16.38 -12.70
C MET A 261 -6.15 17.42 -13.07
N GLU A 262 -7.11 17.68 -12.19
CA GLU A 262 -8.15 18.70 -12.39
C GLU A 262 -7.55 20.11 -12.48
N VAL A 263 -6.62 20.45 -11.59
CA VAL A 263 -5.86 21.71 -11.68
C VAL A 263 -5.15 21.81 -13.02
N SER A 264 -4.42 20.77 -13.44
CA SER A 264 -3.72 20.80 -14.73
C SER A 264 -4.68 20.92 -15.92
N ALA A 265 -5.93 20.49 -15.80
CA ALA A 265 -6.95 20.63 -16.85
C ALA A 265 -7.67 21.99 -16.83
N ALA A 266 -7.57 22.77 -15.75
CA ALA A 266 -8.30 24.01 -15.56
C ALA A 266 -8.05 25.03 -16.69
N HIS A 267 -9.09 25.81 -17.00
CA HIS A 267 -9.07 26.81 -18.05
C HIS A 267 -9.14 28.24 -17.53
N THR A 268 -9.48 28.43 -16.26
CA THR A 268 -9.54 29.75 -15.62
C THR A 268 -8.74 29.78 -14.32
N VAL A 269 -8.27 30.98 -13.96
CA VAL A 269 -7.58 31.19 -12.67
C VAL A 269 -8.52 30.84 -11.51
N GLN A 270 -9.78 31.28 -11.55
CA GLN A 270 -10.75 31.01 -10.48
C GLN A 270 -11.00 29.50 -10.27
N GLU A 271 -11.16 28.75 -11.36
CA GLU A 271 -11.32 27.29 -11.31
C GLU A 271 -10.08 26.62 -10.70
N THR A 272 -8.89 27.05 -11.12
CA THR A 272 -7.62 26.55 -10.57
C THR A 272 -7.54 26.74 -9.05
N LEU A 273 -7.87 27.95 -8.57
CA LEU A 273 -7.84 28.25 -7.13
C LEU A 273 -8.90 27.44 -6.35
N GLN A 274 -10.10 27.27 -6.91
CA GLN A 274 -11.17 26.54 -6.25
C GLN A 274 -10.86 25.04 -6.10
N ILE A 275 -10.34 24.39 -7.15
CA ILE A 275 -9.95 22.97 -7.10
C ILE A 275 -8.92 22.73 -5.99
N ILE A 276 -7.95 23.64 -5.85
CA ILE A 276 -6.93 23.53 -4.80
C ILE A 276 -7.54 23.75 -3.42
N ALA A 277 -8.38 24.78 -3.26
CA ALA A 277 -9.04 25.04 -1.99
C ALA A 277 -9.84 23.82 -1.51
N ASP A 278 -10.64 23.22 -2.39
CA ASP A 278 -11.47 22.06 -2.10
C ASP A 278 -10.63 20.80 -1.82
N ALA A 279 -9.55 20.60 -2.57
CA ALA A 279 -8.65 19.46 -2.39
C ALA A 279 -7.90 19.50 -1.06
N VAL A 280 -7.39 20.68 -0.69
CA VAL A 280 -6.68 20.87 0.58
C VAL A 280 -7.65 20.80 1.76
N HIS A 281 -8.85 21.35 1.62
CA HIS A 281 -9.90 21.18 2.64
C HIS A 281 -10.26 19.69 2.84
N SER A 282 -10.45 18.96 1.74
CA SER A 282 -10.71 17.52 1.76
C SER A 282 -9.55 16.68 2.32
N ALA A 283 -8.33 17.22 2.30
CA ALA A 283 -7.16 16.60 2.90
C ALA A 283 -7.13 16.72 4.43
N GLY A 284 -8.07 17.49 5.01
CA GLY A 284 -8.24 17.66 6.45
C GLY A 284 -7.77 19.02 6.96
N TRP A 285 -7.73 20.07 6.12
CA TRP A 285 -7.58 21.45 6.60
C TRP A 285 -8.95 22.08 6.78
N ASP A 286 -9.23 22.65 7.93
CA ASP A 286 -10.58 23.11 8.26
C ASP A 286 -11.02 24.28 7.40
N ALA A 287 -10.13 25.25 7.19
CA ALA A 287 -10.42 26.40 6.38
C ALA A 287 -9.24 26.77 5.47
N VAL A 288 -9.53 26.94 4.18
CA VAL A 288 -8.54 27.15 3.13
C VAL A 288 -8.92 28.39 2.32
N VAL A 289 -7.96 29.31 2.17
CA VAL A 289 -8.10 30.51 1.34
C VAL A 289 -6.93 30.58 0.38
N VAL A 290 -7.19 30.47 -0.92
CA VAL A 290 -6.16 30.56 -1.95
C VAL A 290 -6.30 31.89 -2.67
N VAL A 291 -5.23 32.68 -2.67
CA VAL A 291 -5.22 34.04 -3.22
C VAL A 291 -4.19 34.14 -4.33
N HIS A 292 -4.62 34.59 -5.51
CA HIS A 292 -3.73 34.92 -6.62
C HIS A 292 -3.60 36.44 -6.78
N TYR A 293 -2.36 36.89 -6.94
CA TYR A 293 -2.03 38.29 -7.19
C TYR A 293 -1.43 38.48 -8.58
N GLU A 294 -1.67 39.63 -9.18
CA GLU A 294 -0.87 40.06 -10.33
C GLU A 294 0.56 40.45 -9.89
N PRO A 295 1.54 40.57 -10.82
CA PRO A 295 2.93 40.94 -10.49
C PRO A 295 3.09 42.23 -9.65
N GLN A 296 2.08 43.10 -9.66
CA GLN A 296 2.04 44.35 -8.90
C GLN A 296 1.41 44.19 -7.50
N PHE A 297 1.13 42.96 -7.05
CA PHE A 297 0.39 42.63 -5.82
C PHE A 297 -1.07 43.15 -5.80
N GLU A 298 -1.67 43.30 -6.97
CA GLU A 298 -3.11 43.53 -7.13
C GLU A 298 -3.85 42.20 -6.99
N LEU A 299 -4.97 42.21 -6.27
CA LEU A 299 -5.79 41.01 -6.09
C LEU A 299 -6.47 40.69 -7.41
N ASN A 300 -6.17 39.52 -7.99
CA ASN A 300 -6.78 39.07 -9.23
C ASN A 300 -7.92 38.08 -8.95
N ALA A 301 -7.65 37.03 -8.16
CA ALA A 301 -8.62 36.00 -7.87
C ALA A 301 -8.42 35.44 -6.46
N ILE A 302 -9.50 34.90 -5.89
CA ILE A 302 -9.53 34.30 -4.56
C ILE A 302 -10.54 33.15 -4.52
N ALA A 303 -10.17 32.06 -3.86
CA ALA A 303 -11.04 30.93 -3.62
C ALA A 303 -11.05 30.56 -2.13
N PHE A 304 -12.17 29.96 -1.71
CA PHE A 304 -12.43 29.60 -0.32
C PHE A 304 -12.94 28.16 -0.25
N ALA A 305 -12.53 27.42 0.78
CA ALA A 305 -13.12 26.14 1.17
C ALA A 305 -13.15 26.05 2.70
N GLY A 306 -14.26 25.57 3.27
CA GLY A 306 -14.44 25.51 4.72
C GLY A 306 -14.59 26.87 5.44
N VAL A 307 -14.81 27.95 4.70
CA VAL A 307 -14.99 29.32 5.24
C VAL A 307 -16.44 29.77 5.15
N ASP A 308 -17.02 30.30 6.23
CA ASP A 308 -18.39 30.81 6.24
C ASP A 308 -18.57 32.12 5.44
N GLU A 309 -19.79 32.39 4.95
CA GLU A 309 -20.07 33.54 4.08
C GLU A 309 -19.75 34.90 4.72
N GLN A 310 -19.94 35.06 6.04
CA GLN A 310 -19.64 36.33 6.70
C GLN A 310 -18.14 36.58 6.71
N THR A 311 -17.37 35.55 6.98
CA THR A 311 -15.92 35.61 6.96
C THR A 311 -15.38 35.85 5.55
N GLN A 312 -15.93 35.18 4.52
CA GLN A 312 -15.58 35.45 3.13
C GLN A 312 -15.82 36.92 2.75
N ALA A 313 -16.99 37.47 3.09
CA ALA A 313 -17.33 38.87 2.82
C ALA A 313 -16.36 39.84 3.49
N ARG A 314 -15.90 39.53 4.70
CA ARG A 314 -14.89 40.34 5.43
C ARG A 314 -13.52 40.28 4.76
N ILE A 315 -13.10 39.11 4.29
CA ILE A 315 -11.83 38.94 3.59
C ILE A 315 -11.84 39.73 2.27
N LEU A 316 -12.96 39.66 1.54
CA LEU A 316 -13.17 40.40 0.29
C LEU A 316 -13.24 41.93 0.51
N ALA A 317 -13.78 42.38 1.64
CA ALA A 317 -13.85 43.80 1.99
C ALA A 317 -12.51 44.43 2.40
N ASN A 318 -11.43 43.64 2.45
CA ASN A 318 -10.12 44.10 2.91
C ASN A 318 -9.43 45.03 1.89
N GLN A 319 -9.41 46.34 2.18
CA GLN A 319 -8.83 47.39 1.32
C GLN A 319 -7.30 47.54 1.44
N SER A 320 -6.59 46.46 1.74
CA SER A 320 -5.13 46.51 1.86
C SER A 320 -4.49 46.98 0.55
N THR A 321 -3.53 47.92 0.61
CA THR A 321 -2.81 48.35 -0.59
C THR A 321 -1.79 47.28 -1.03
N PRO A 322 -1.37 47.24 -2.31
CA PRO A 322 -0.35 46.30 -2.78
C PRO A 322 0.96 46.38 -1.99
N GLU A 323 1.37 47.58 -1.59
CA GLU A 323 2.57 47.83 -0.77
C GLU A 323 2.44 47.26 0.65
N GLN A 324 1.25 47.38 1.25
CA GLN A 324 0.95 46.78 2.55
C GLN A 324 0.98 45.24 2.45
N ARG A 325 0.44 44.66 1.38
CA ARG A 325 0.52 43.20 1.13
C ARG A 325 1.97 42.74 0.95
N ARG A 326 2.77 43.45 0.16
CA ARG A 326 4.19 43.13 -0.07
C ARG A 326 5.02 43.18 1.22
N ARG A 327 4.78 44.17 2.09
CA ARG A 327 5.47 44.26 3.40
C ARG A 327 5.08 43.13 4.38
N ARG A 328 3.88 42.57 4.29
CA ARG A 328 3.45 41.44 5.16
C ARG A 328 4.30 40.19 4.94
N PHE A 329 4.72 39.93 3.70
CA PHE A 329 5.57 38.79 3.37
C PHE A 329 7.02 38.90 3.91
N GLN A 330 7.43 40.05 4.46
CA GLN A 330 8.84 40.31 4.82
C GLN A 330 9.12 40.47 6.33
N LYS A 331 8.10 40.50 7.22
CA LYS A 331 8.32 40.79 8.65
C LYS A 331 8.05 39.58 9.56
N GLY A 332 9.11 39.10 10.24
CA GLY A 332 9.01 38.32 11.49
C GLY A 332 8.57 36.85 11.38
N LEU A 333 8.30 36.37 10.16
CA LEU A 333 7.83 35.02 9.87
C LEU A 333 8.95 33.98 9.72
N ASP A 334 10.20 34.40 9.48
CA ASP A 334 11.31 33.47 9.21
C ASP A 334 11.54 32.41 10.31
N ARG A 335 11.23 32.74 11.56
CA ARG A 335 11.32 31.80 12.69
C ARG A 335 10.27 30.68 12.67
N PHE A 336 9.23 30.82 11.86
CA PHE A 336 8.12 29.88 11.66
C PHE A 336 8.26 29.09 10.36
N ARG A 337 9.38 29.24 9.65
CA ARG A 337 9.58 28.69 8.32
C ARG A 337 9.79 27.17 8.38
N ILE A 338 9.06 26.45 7.54
CA ILE A 338 9.19 25.02 7.29
C ILE A 338 9.24 24.84 5.78
N GLY A 339 10.43 24.53 5.25
CA GLY A 339 10.64 24.53 3.80
C GLY A 339 10.54 25.95 3.22
N ARG A 340 9.60 26.17 2.29
CA ARG A 340 9.22 27.51 1.78
C ARG A 340 7.94 28.03 2.42
N SER A 341 7.26 27.18 3.18
CA SER A 341 6.02 27.48 3.87
C SER A 341 6.29 28.00 5.28
N TYR A 342 5.25 28.52 5.94
CA TYR A 342 5.32 29.01 7.31
C TYR A 342 4.20 28.40 8.14
N TYR A 343 4.50 27.99 9.36
CA TYR A 343 3.52 27.45 10.30
C TYR A 343 3.57 28.20 11.62
N ILE A 344 2.47 28.85 11.98
CA ILE A 344 2.36 29.71 13.15
C ILE A 344 1.39 29.04 14.14
N PRO A 345 1.89 28.60 15.32
CA PRO A 345 1.01 28.08 16.36
C PRO A 345 0.05 29.16 16.88
N ALA A 346 -1.18 28.77 17.23
CA ALA A 346 -2.24 29.66 17.72
C ALA A 346 -1.77 30.58 18.86
N ALA A 347 -1.00 30.02 19.80
CA ALA A 347 -0.44 30.74 20.94
C ALA A 347 0.51 31.90 20.54
N GLN A 348 1.21 31.77 19.41
CA GLN A 348 2.18 32.77 18.94
C GLN A 348 1.57 33.72 17.91
N ALA A 349 0.50 33.31 17.22
CA ALA A 349 -0.25 34.14 16.28
C ALA A 349 -0.74 35.45 16.94
N ARG A 350 -1.12 35.42 18.22
CA ARG A 350 -1.54 36.60 19.00
C ARG A 350 -0.48 37.70 19.11
N SER A 351 0.80 37.33 19.12
CA SER A 351 1.94 38.25 19.34
C SER A 351 2.43 38.92 18.05
N LEU A 352 2.00 38.36 16.93
CA LEU A 352 2.31 38.84 15.60
C LEU A 352 1.12 39.71 15.17
N GLU A 353 1.28 41.03 15.06
CA GLU A 353 0.31 41.93 14.41
C GLU A 353 0.18 41.64 12.90
N VAL A 354 0.20 40.36 12.52
CA VAL A 354 -0.01 39.92 11.16
C VAL A 354 -1.50 40.09 10.94
N ASN A 355 -1.85 41.00 10.03
CA ASN A 355 -3.20 41.23 9.59
C ASN A 355 -3.57 40.11 8.61
N ILE A 356 -3.80 38.93 9.17
CA ILE A 356 -4.22 37.68 8.51
C ILE A 356 -5.65 37.90 7.99
N PRO A 357 -6.03 37.41 6.80
CA PRO A 357 -7.43 37.29 6.45
C PRO A 357 -8.07 36.38 7.51
N LEU A 358 -8.73 36.98 8.51
CA LEU A 358 -9.27 36.29 9.68
C LEU A 358 -10.33 35.28 9.20
N VAL A 359 -9.97 33.99 9.15
CA VAL A 359 -10.87 32.91 8.73
C VAL A 359 -11.85 32.51 9.84
N HIS A 360 -11.48 32.81 11.09
CA HIS A 360 -12.37 32.80 12.24
C HIS A 360 -12.12 34.06 13.08
N ALA A 361 -12.81 35.15 12.78
CA ALA A 361 -12.97 36.21 13.77
C ALA A 361 -14.39 36.16 14.30
N ALA A 362 -14.49 35.94 15.61
CA ALA A 362 -15.69 36.11 16.40
C ALA A 362 -16.50 37.34 15.96
N THR A 363 -17.81 37.19 16.04
CA THR A 363 -18.84 38.19 15.75
C THR A 363 -18.57 39.53 16.44
N GLY A 364 -17.88 40.47 15.79
CA GLY A 364 -17.58 41.79 16.36
C GLY A 364 -16.79 42.74 15.44
N PRO A 365 -16.82 44.06 15.70
CA PRO A 365 -16.06 45.07 14.95
C PRO A 365 -14.54 44.91 15.12
N LEU A 366 -13.77 45.38 14.14
CA LEU A 366 -12.29 45.24 13.99
C LEU A 366 -11.42 45.60 15.23
N ALA A 367 -11.99 46.24 16.25
CA ALA A 367 -11.27 46.65 17.45
C ALA A 367 -11.14 45.53 18.52
N ASP A 368 -11.94 44.46 18.45
CA ASP A 368 -12.06 43.46 19.54
C ASP A 368 -11.84 42.00 19.08
N VAL A 369 -10.94 41.75 18.13
CA VAL A 369 -10.59 40.36 17.76
C VAL A 369 -9.53 39.82 18.73
N THR A 370 -9.97 39.29 19.86
CA THR A 370 -9.11 38.79 20.96
C THR A 370 -8.92 37.28 21.01
N GLU A 371 -9.59 36.49 20.15
CA GLU A 371 -9.54 35.02 20.18
C GLU A 371 -9.03 34.42 18.85
N TYR A 372 -7.71 34.25 18.73
CA TYR A 372 -7.13 33.26 17.81
C TYR A 372 -7.13 31.89 18.51
N GLY A 373 -7.90 30.94 17.97
CA GLY A 373 -8.02 29.57 18.48
C GLY A 373 -7.20 28.52 17.73
N ASN A 374 -6.83 28.78 16.48
CA ASN A 374 -6.29 27.78 15.56
C ASN A 374 -4.88 28.09 15.06
N ASN A 375 -4.16 27.06 14.60
CA ASN A 375 -2.86 27.15 13.97
C ASN A 375 -3.00 27.60 12.51
N ILE A 376 -2.00 28.32 12.01
CA ILE A 376 -2.08 28.95 10.69
C ILE A 376 -0.89 28.53 9.84
N ALA A 377 -1.17 28.05 8.64
CA ALA A 377 -0.17 27.72 7.64
C ALA A 377 -0.23 28.65 6.42
N TYR A 378 0.95 28.98 5.90
CA TYR A 378 1.16 29.85 4.75
C TYR A 378 1.98 29.12 3.73
N VAL A 379 1.45 29.01 2.52
CA VAL A 379 2.11 28.30 1.45
C VAL A 379 2.22 29.23 0.25
N PRO A 380 3.42 29.77 -0.05
CA PRO A 380 3.59 30.63 -1.21
C PRO A 380 3.44 29.81 -2.50
N MET A 381 2.65 30.33 -3.43
CA MET A 381 2.56 29.81 -4.80
C MET A 381 3.62 30.53 -5.61
N VAL A 382 4.63 29.80 -6.08
CA VAL A 382 5.74 30.39 -6.85
C VAL A 382 5.78 29.80 -8.24
N ASP A 383 6.12 30.65 -9.21
CA ASP A 383 6.37 30.22 -10.58
C ASP A 383 7.77 29.60 -10.75
N ASP A 384 8.09 29.17 -11.96
CA ASP A 384 9.38 28.57 -12.30
C ASP A 384 10.56 29.57 -12.20
N GLN A 385 10.27 30.87 -12.09
CA GLN A 385 11.27 31.92 -11.87
C GLN A 385 11.45 32.26 -10.37
N GLY A 386 10.70 31.57 -9.49
CA GLY A 386 10.71 31.79 -8.05
C GLY A 386 9.98 33.06 -7.61
N GLN A 387 9.17 33.68 -8.47
CA GLN A 387 8.33 34.82 -8.10
C GLN A 387 7.04 34.32 -7.45
N VAL A 388 6.60 35.02 -6.40
CA VAL A 388 5.36 34.71 -5.70
C VAL A 388 4.17 35.21 -6.52
N GLN A 389 3.41 34.29 -7.09
CA GLN A 389 2.16 34.57 -7.83
C GLN A 389 0.94 34.61 -6.89
N GLY A 390 1.07 34.07 -5.69
CA GLY A 390 -0.02 34.05 -4.74
C GLY A 390 0.33 33.32 -3.45
N VAL A 391 -0.68 33.11 -2.62
CA VAL A 391 -0.52 32.47 -1.31
C VAL A 391 -1.76 31.67 -0.97
N MET A 392 -1.52 30.50 -0.39
CA MET A 392 -2.55 29.69 0.23
C MET A 392 -2.44 29.82 1.74
N TRP A 393 -3.55 30.23 2.36
CA TRP A 393 -3.73 30.37 3.79
C TRP A 393 -4.56 29.20 4.28
N LEU A 394 -4.06 28.56 5.33
CA LEU A 394 -4.67 27.37 5.90
C LEU A 394 -4.87 27.59 7.40
N ASP A 395 -6.01 27.16 7.89
CA ASP A 395 -6.41 27.24 9.29
C ASP A 395 -6.75 25.82 9.79
N GLU A 396 -6.20 25.43 10.95
CA GLU A 396 -6.50 24.15 11.59
C GLU A 396 -6.55 24.21 13.13
N PRO A 397 -7.39 23.38 13.77
CA PRO A 397 -7.35 23.10 15.20
C PRO A 397 -5.97 22.66 15.72
N GLU A 398 -5.71 22.92 17.00
CA GLU A 398 -4.43 22.55 17.61
C GLU A 398 -4.21 21.02 17.62
N GLY A 399 -3.11 20.57 17.00
CA GLY A 399 -2.66 19.18 17.03
C GLY A 399 -3.15 18.29 15.88
N GLN A 400 -3.84 18.84 14.88
CA GLN A 400 -4.35 18.09 13.73
C GLN A 400 -3.23 17.65 12.76
N HIS A 401 -2.31 18.55 12.42
CA HIS A 401 -1.08 18.19 11.70
C HIS A 401 0.18 18.45 12.52
N VAL A 402 1.21 17.61 12.28
CA VAL A 402 2.55 17.83 12.84
C VAL A 402 3.29 18.81 11.94
N PRO A 403 3.85 19.92 12.46
CA PRO A 403 4.51 20.94 11.65
C PRO A 403 5.93 20.50 11.28
N VAL A 404 6.03 19.57 10.32
CA VAL A 404 7.28 19.05 9.74
C VAL A 404 7.26 19.22 8.23
N ALA A 405 8.44 19.23 7.60
CA ALA A 405 8.58 19.44 6.15
C ALA A 405 7.66 18.54 5.31
N ALA A 406 7.52 17.26 5.69
CA ALA A 406 6.67 16.30 4.98
C ALA A 406 5.18 16.73 4.89
N THR A 407 4.67 17.47 5.88
CA THR A 407 3.31 18.02 5.88
C THR A 407 3.15 19.15 4.87
N PHE A 408 4.22 19.89 4.58
CA PHE A 408 4.17 21.04 3.67
C PHE A 408 4.58 20.67 2.23
N GLU A 409 5.27 19.56 2.01
CA GLU A 409 5.71 19.14 0.67
C GLU A 409 4.54 19.04 -0.32
N TYR A 410 3.42 18.41 0.06
CA TYR A 410 2.28 18.30 -0.83
C TYR A 410 1.59 19.66 -1.04
N LEU A 411 1.53 20.50 -0.02
CA LEU A 411 0.95 21.85 -0.13
C LEU A 411 1.78 22.74 -1.07
N GLU A 412 3.10 22.69 -0.93
CA GLU A 412 4.04 23.39 -1.81
C GLU A 412 3.91 22.88 -3.26
N PHE A 413 3.75 21.57 -3.45
CA PHE A 413 3.46 20.99 -4.76
C PHE A 413 2.17 21.55 -5.37
N PHE A 414 1.08 21.64 -4.61
CA PHE A 414 -0.16 22.26 -5.11
C PHE A 414 0.04 23.75 -5.42
N GLY A 415 0.78 24.48 -4.58
CA GLY A 415 1.09 25.89 -4.82
C GLY A 415 1.87 26.10 -6.12
N ASP A 416 2.89 25.28 -6.37
CA ASP A 416 3.69 25.33 -7.61
C ASP A 416 2.87 24.93 -8.83
N LEU A 417 2.03 23.89 -8.70
CA LEU A 417 1.13 23.46 -9.75
C LEU A 417 0.10 24.54 -10.10
N ALA A 418 -0.42 25.25 -9.09
CA ALA A 418 -1.31 26.40 -9.28
C ALA A 418 -0.62 27.48 -10.11
N ALA A 419 0.56 27.92 -9.67
CA ALA A 419 1.30 29.01 -10.30
C ALA A 419 1.58 28.71 -11.78
N ARG A 420 2.06 27.49 -12.08
CA ARG A 420 2.30 27.04 -13.47
C ARG A 420 1.04 27.00 -14.32
N THR A 421 -0.07 26.49 -13.74
CA THR A 421 -1.35 26.40 -14.45
C THR A 421 -1.90 27.79 -14.75
N ILE A 422 -1.80 28.71 -13.80
CA ILE A 422 -2.23 30.11 -13.95
C ILE A 422 -1.39 30.81 -15.01
N GLU A 423 -0.06 30.65 -14.97
CA GLU A 423 0.84 31.21 -16.00
C GLU A 423 0.47 30.69 -17.40
N ARG A 424 0.23 29.38 -17.53
CA ARG A 424 -0.22 28.77 -18.79
C ARG A 424 -1.55 29.35 -19.29
N ILE A 425 -2.53 29.54 -18.39
CA ILE A 425 -3.84 30.12 -18.72
C ILE A 425 -3.65 31.55 -19.25
N GLN A 426 -2.91 32.40 -18.51
CA GLN A 426 -2.65 33.78 -18.89
C GLN A 426 -1.88 33.88 -20.20
N LEU A 427 -0.88 33.02 -20.42
CA LEU A 427 -0.11 32.97 -21.66
C LEU A 427 -1.01 32.61 -22.85
N ARG A 428 -1.92 31.64 -22.67
CA ARG A 428 -2.89 31.26 -23.69
C ARG A 428 -3.85 32.41 -24.03
N GLU A 429 -4.36 33.11 -23.04
CA GLU A 429 -5.24 34.28 -23.25
C GLU A 429 -4.52 35.40 -24.02
N ARG A 430 -3.29 35.74 -23.63
CA ARG A 430 -2.46 36.73 -24.34
C ARG A 430 -2.16 36.31 -25.76
N MET A 431 -1.86 35.02 -26.00
CA MET A 431 -1.61 34.48 -27.33
C MET A 431 -2.87 34.57 -28.21
N LEU A 432 -4.04 34.20 -27.69
CA LEU A 432 -5.30 34.32 -28.42
C LEU A 432 -5.60 35.77 -28.77
N ALA A 433 -5.48 36.69 -27.82
CA ALA A 433 -5.67 38.12 -28.06
C ALA A 433 -4.68 38.67 -29.11
N ALA A 434 -3.42 38.23 -29.08
CA ALA A 434 -2.41 38.64 -30.07
C ALA A 434 -2.73 38.09 -31.47
N VAL A 435 -3.18 36.84 -31.58
CA VAL A 435 -3.59 36.23 -32.85
C VAL A 435 -4.83 36.93 -33.42
N ASP A 436 -5.82 37.24 -32.57
CA ASP A 436 -7.02 37.96 -33.00
C ASP A 436 -6.68 39.39 -33.46
N ALA A 437 -5.83 40.09 -32.72
CA ALA A 437 -5.34 41.42 -33.11
C ALA A 437 -4.56 41.38 -34.44
N LEU A 438 -3.71 40.37 -34.65
CA LEU A 438 -2.98 40.18 -35.91
C LEU A 438 -3.95 39.89 -37.06
N ARG A 439 -4.91 38.98 -36.86
CA ARG A 439 -5.94 38.65 -37.85
C ARG A 439 -6.77 39.87 -38.23
N GLN A 440 -7.17 40.68 -37.24
CA GLN A 440 -7.91 41.92 -37.48
C GLN A 440 -7.08 42.94 -38.26
N SER A 441 -5.78 43.08 -37.94
CA SER A 441 -4.85 43.93 -38.68
C SER A 441 -4.69 43.46 -40.14
N GLU A 442 -4.48 42.16 -40.37
CA GLU A 442 -4.38 41.56 -41.70
C GLU A 442 -5.65 41.77 -42.53
N GLN A 443 -6.83 41.54 -41.93
CA GLN A 443 -8.11 41.77 -42.60
C GLN A 443 -8.32 43.24 -42.96
N THR A 444 -7.98 44.15 -42.05
CA THR A 444 -8.07 45.60 -42.27
C THR A 444 -7.15 46.02 -43.42
N PHE A 445 -5.91 45.55 -43.42
CA PHE A 445 -4.95 45.80 -44.52
C PHE A 445 -5.49 45.28 -45.86
N ARG A 446 -6.05 44.06 -45.89
CA ARG A 446 -6.58 43.47 -47.13
C ARG A 446 -7.76 44.28 -47.70
N ILE A 447 -8.70 44.69 -46.86
CA ILE A 447 -9.83 45.56 -47.27
C ILE A 447 -9.31 46.89 -47.84
N LEU A 448 -8.35 47.53 -47.17
CA LEU A 448 -7.75 48.78 -47.64
C LEU A 448 -7.02 48.60 -48.98
N ALA A 449 -6.28 47.50 -49.15
CA ALA A 449 -5.54 47.23 -50.37
C ALA A 449 -6.46 46.88 -51.57
N ASP A 450 -7.54 46.13 -51.34
CA ASP A 450 -8.49 45.71 -52.36
C ASP A 450 -9.35 46.88 -52.89
N HIS A 451 -9.64 47.86 -52.03
CA HIS A 451 -10.42 49.06 -52.36
C HIS A 451 -9.59 50.31 -52.64
N SER A 452 -8.27 50.20 -52.67
CA SER A 452 -7.39 51.32 -53.00
C SER A 452 -7.59 51.76 -54.46
N PRO A 453 -7.61 53.08 -54.76
CA PRO A 453 -7.78 53.59 -56.13
C PRO A 453 -6.57 53.31 -57.04
N GLY A 454 -5.47 52.81 -56.50
CA GLY A 454 -4.28 52.41 -57.24
C GLY A 454 -3.69 51.12 -56.67
N VAL A 455 -2.72 50.56 -57.37
CA VAL A 455 -2.06 49.30 -57.01
C VAL A 455 -1.06 49.57 -55.89
N ILE A 456 -1.18 48.84 -54.79
CA ILE A 456 -0.18 48.84 -53.71
C ILE A 456 0.72 47.63 -53.93
N TYR A 457 2.03 47.79 -53.85
CA TYR A 457 2.97 46.68 -53.96
C TYR A 457 4.04 46.73 -52.88
N ILE A 458 4.58 45.55 -52.56
CA ILE A 458 5.76 45.34 -51.72
C ILE A 458 6.65 44.34 -52.46
N CYS A 459 7.94 44.63 -52.60
CA CYS A 459 8.91 43.67 -53.12
C CYS A 459 10.22 43.70 -52.35
N ARG A 460 10.83 42.52 -52.15
CA ARG A 460 12.21 42.41 -51.66
C ARG A 460 13.20 42.58 -52.80
N ARG A 461 14.43 42.98 -52.46
CA ARG A 461 15.53 43.18 -53.41
C ARG A 461 16.13 41.89 -53.98
N ASP A 462 15.55 40.73 -53.70
CA ASP A 462 16.20 39.47 -54.09
C ASP A 462 16.24 39.34 -55.61
N ASP A 463 17.33 38.79 -56.17
CA ASP A 463 17.74 38.82 -57.60
C ASP A 463 16.76 38.14 -58.58
N LYS A 464 15.55 37.78 -58.12
CA LYS A 464 14.49 37.10 -58.87
C LYS A 464 13.27 37.96 -59.23
N GLN A 465 13.20 39.25 -58.88
CA GLN A 465 12.15 40.20 -59.31
C GLN A 465 10.70 39.67 -59.22
N GLY A 466 10.37 38.97 -58.14
CA GLY A 466 8.98 38.67 -57.74
C GLY A 466 8.45 39.75 -56.79
N MET A 467 7.13 39.96 -56.76
CA MET A 467 6.50 40.84 -55.78
C MET A 467 6.18 40.03 -54.51
N ASP A 468 6.47 40.54 -53.31
CA ASP A 468 6.03 39.90 -52.06
C ASP A 468 4.52 40.08 -51.86
N PHE A 469 4.02 41.25 -52.28
CA PHE A 469 2.61 41.58 -52.29
C PHE A 469 2.34 42.53 -53.45
N ILE A 470 1.22 42.32 -54.15
CA ILE A 470 0.66 43.31 -55.08
C ILE A 470 -0.86 43.25 -54.96
N SER A 471 -1.51 44.40 -54.80
CA SER A 471 -2.96 44.42 -54.58
C SER A 471 -3.71 43.94 -55.83
N PRO A 472 -4.88 43.29 -55.69
CA PRO A 472 -5.67 42.79 -56.82
C PRO A 472 -6.09 43.86 -57.83
N VAL A 473 -5.99 45.14 -57.44
CA VAL A 473 -6.21 46.29 -58.33
C VAL A 473 -5.33 46.24 -59.58
N ILE A 474 -4.15 45.60 -59.50
CA ILE A 474 -3.24 45.42 -60.66
C ILE A 474 -3.92 44.75 -61.85
N GLU A 475 -4.85 43.82 -61.60
CA GLU A 475 -5.56 43.12 -62.67
C GLU A 475 -6.43 44.09 -63.48
N LYS A 476 -7.01 45.10 -62.84
CA LYS A 476 -7.75 46.17 -63.55
C LYS A 476 -6.80 47.11 -64.29
N THR A 477 -5.60 47.35 -63.75
CA THR A 477 -4.61 48.28 -64.32
C THR A 477 -3.87 47.70 -65.52
N VAL A 478 -3.43 46.44 -65.49
CA VAL A 478 -2.63 45.81 -66.56
C VAL A 478 -3.26 44.56 -67.17
N GLY A 479 -4.41 44.07 -66.68
CA GLY A 479 -5.12 42.91 -67.23
C GLY A 479 -4.52 41.56 -66.85
N ILE A 480 -3.63 41.52 -65.84
CA ILE A 480 -2.90 40.33 -65.39
C ILE A 480 -3.17 40.13 -63.90
N ARG A 481 -3.44 38.90 -63.50
CA ARG A 481 -3.77 38.56 -62.11
C ARG A 481 -2.59 38.85 -61.18
N ALA A 482 -2.90 39.30 -59.96
CA ALA A 482 -1.89 39.58 -58.93
C ALA A 482 -0.99 38.37 -58.63
N GLU A 483 -1.55 37.16 -58.65
CA GLU A 483 -0.80 35.93 -58.35
C GLU A 483 0.37 35.69 -59.32
N ASP A 484 0.26 36.13 -60.58
CA ASP A 484 1.31 35.96 -61.60
C ASP A 484 2.60 36.74 -61.25
N PHE A 485 2.46 37.84 -60.50
CA PHE A 485 3.61 38.64 -60.04
C PHE A 485 4.14 38.14 -58.70
N VAL A 486 3.27 37.63 -57.82
CA VAL A 486 3.66 37.17 -56.47
C VAL A 486 4.43 35.85 -56.51
N PHE A 487 4.06 34.94 -57.42
CA PHE A 487 4.77 33.67 -57.59
C PHE A 487 6.00 33.75 -58.52
N GLY A 488 6.37 34.96 -58.95
CA GLY A 488 7.52 35.18 -59.84
C GLY A 488 7.35 34.58 -61.24
N VAL A 489 6.12 34.25 -61.64
CA VAL A 489 5.80 33.76 -62.99
C VAL A 489 6.04 34.86 -64.03
N ARG A 490 5.85 36.12 -63.63
CA ARG A 490 6.12 37.30 -64.43
C ARG A 490 6.84 38.37 -63.62
N ARG A 491 7.86 38.98 -64.20
CA ARG A 491 8.52 40.15 -63.59
C ARG A 491 7.72 41.40 -63.94
N PHE A 492 7.48 42.25 -62.96
CA PHE A 492 6.77 43.51 -63.18
C PHE A 492 7.50 44.40 -64.20
N ASN A 493 8.83 44.41 -64.18
CA ASN A 493 9.66 45.18 -65.10
C ASN A 493 9.50 44.77 -66.58
N ASP A 494 9.03 43.55 -66.87
CA ASP A 494 8.80 43.10 -68.26
C ASP A 494 7.61 43.83 -68.92
N LEU A 495 6.77 44.50 -68.12
CA LEU A 495 5.65 45.29 -68.60
C LEU A 495 6.04 46.73 -68.92
N VAL A 496 7.22 47.20 -68.48
CA VAL A 496 7.67 48.57 -68.71
C VAL A 496 7.99 48.75 -70.20
N HIS A 497 7.55 49.86 -70.78
CA HIS A 497 7.89 50.20 -72.17
C HIS A 497 9.42 50.29 -72.35
N PRO A 498 10.01 49.74 -73.43
CA PRO A 498 11.46 49.72 -73.63
C PRO A 498 12.15 51.08 -73.48
N ASP A 499 11.56 52.14 -74.04
CA ASP A 499 12.08 53.51 -73.91
C ASP A 499 12.10 54.05 -72.48
N ASP A 500 11.23 53.54 -71.59
CA ASP A 500 11.07 54.03 -70.22
C ASP A 500 11.86 53.17 -69.21
N ALA A 501 12.35 51.99 -69.63
CA ALA A 501 13.00 51.00 -68.74
C ALA A 501 14.26 51.56 -68.06
N GLU A 502 15.09 52.29 -68.80
CA GLU A 502 16.34 52.85 -68.26
C GLU A 502 16.08 53.98 -67.26
N LEU A 503 15.01 54.76 -67.49
CA LEU A 503 14.56 55.79 -66.55
C LEU A 503 14.11 55.17 -65.22
N VAL A 504 13.26 54.15 -65.28
CA VAL A 504 12.75 53.43 -64.09
C VAL A 504 13.91 52.82 -63.31
N ARG A 505 14.81 52.10 -63.99
CA ARG A 505 16.00 51.47 -63.38
C ARG A 505 16.87 52.48 -62.66
N THR A 506 17.21 53.60 -63.33
CA THR A 506 18.08 54.63 -62.76
C THR A 506 17.47 55.26 -61.53
N LYS A 507 16.18 55.60 -61.59
CA LYS A 507 15.48 56.26 -60.49
C LYS A 507 15.26 55.34 -59.29
N MET A 508 14.99 54.06 -59.52
CA MET A 508 14.89 53.05 -58.47
C MET A 508 16.24 52.85 -57.76
N LEU A 509 17.34 52.75 -58.52
CA LEU A 509 18.68 52.65 -57.93
C LEU A 509 19.10 53.90 -57.15
N GLN A 510 18.75 55.09 -57.66
CA GLN A 510 18.96 56.36 -56.94
C GLN A 510 18.17 56.39 -55.62
N SER A 511 16.89 56.03 -55.64
CA SER A 511 16.06 55.97 -54.43
C SER A 511 16.67 55.06 -53.36
N ILE A 512 17.13 53.86 -53.75
CA ILE A 512 17.76 52.91 -52.82
C ILE A 512 19.08 53.45 -52.26
N ALA A 513 19.90 54.10 -53.11
CA ALA A 513 21.18 54.66 -52.70
C ALA A 513 20.99 55.87 -51.75
N ASP A 514 20.06 56.75 -52.09
CA ASP A 514 19.82 58.01 -51.39
C ASP A 514 18.83 57.85 -50.22
N ARG A 515 18.17 56.69 -50.11
CA ARG A 515 17.09 56.38 -49.15
C ARG A 515 15.95 57.39 -49.20
N THR A 516 15.57 57.80 -50.41
CA THR A 516 14.52 58.79 -50.66
C THR A 516 13.35 58.18 -51.41
N ALA A 517 12.16 58.76 -51.25
CA ALA A 517 11.01 58.39 -52.06
C ALA A 517 11.23 58.79 -53.53
N PHE A 518 10.81 57.95 -54.47
CA PHE A 518 10.79 58.25 -55.89
C PHE A 518 9.37 58.44 -56.40
N ARG A 519 9.24 59.30 -57.41
CA ARG A 519 8.03 59.47 -58.21
C ARG A 519 8.39 59.31 -59.67
N LEU A 520 7.68 58.44 -60.37
CA LEU A 520 7.92 58.12 -61.77
C LEU A 520 6.61 58.16 -62.54
N VAL A 521 6.70 58.58 -63.80
CA VAL A 521 5.61 58.46 -64.76
C VAL A 521 6.16 57.73 -65.97
N TYR A 522 5.61 56.58 -66.29
CA TYR A 522 6.07 55.72 -67.38
C TYR A 522 4.93 54.88 -67.93
N ARG A 523 5.20 54.16 -69.02
CA ARG A 523 4.21 53.32 -69.70
C ARG A 523 4.33 51.86 -69.28
N LEU A 524 3.20 51.25 -68.91
CA LEU A 524 3.06 49.81 -68.71
C LEU A 524 2.25 49.17 -69.83
N ARG A 525 2.66 47.98 -70.27
CA ARG A 525 1.95 47.16 -71.26
C ARG A 525 0.81 46.41 -70.60
N HIS A 526 -0.41 46.67 -71.05
CA HIS A 526 -1.61 45.95 -70.67
C HIS A 526 -1.72 44.61 -71.44
N ALA A 527 -2.51 43.66 -70.93
CA ALA A 527 -2.70 42.33 -71.51
C ALA A 527 -3.30 42.34 -72.94
N ASP A 528 -4.00 43.40 -73.32
CA ASP A 528 -4.48 43.63 -74.70
C ASP A 528 -3.41 44.16 -75.67
N GLY A 529 -2.19 44.39 -75.17
CA GLY A 529 -1.04 44.89 -75.94
C GLY A 529 -0.92 46.42 -75.98
N GLN A 530 -1.88 47.17 -75.44
CA GLN A 530 -1.81 48.63 -75.37
C GLN A 530 -0.92 49.11 -74.22
N TYR A 531 -0.37 50.32 -74.34
CA TYR A 531 0.40 50.96 -73.27
C TYR A 531 -0.45 51.96 -72.50
N ARG A 532 -0.38 51.91 -71.17
CA ARG A 532 -1.06 52.82 -70.25
C ARG A 532 -0.05 53.67 -69.49
N TRP A 533 -0.35 54.95 -69.32
CA TRP A 533 0.47 55.85 -68.52
C TRP A 533 0.16 55.63 -67.06
N ILE A 534 1.18 55.25 -66.29
CA ILE A 534 1.04 55.07 -64.85
C ILE A 534 1.97 56.01 -64.12
N GLU A 535 1.51 56.45 -62.95
CA GLU A 535 2.31 57.19 -61.97
C GLU A 535 2.62 56.27 -60.81
N GLU A 536 3.89 56.07 -60.53
CA GLU A 536 4.37 55.27 -59.41
C GLU A 536 5.05 56.16 -58.38
N ASN A 537 4.63 56.02 -57.13
CA ASN A 537 5.29 56.60 -55.97
C ASN A 537 5.79 55.47 -55.08
N GLY A 538 7.10 55.35 -54.87
CA GLY A 538 7.70 54.29 -54.07
C GLY A 538 8.73 54.80 -53.09
N THR A 539 9.01 54.02 -52.05
CA THR A 539 10.06 54.31 -51.08
C THR A 539 10.77 53.03 -50.67
N SER A 540 12.05 53.15 -50.34
CA SER A 540 12.88 52.07 -49.82
C SER A 540 12.81 51.99 -48.30
N VAL A 541 12.49 50.81 -47.77
CA VAL A 541 12.47 50.49 -46.35
C VAL A 541 13.75 49.72 -46.01
N HIS A 542 14.53 50.23 -45.07
CA HIS A 542 15.80 49.64 -44.66
C HIS A 542 15.72 49.14 -43.22
N ASP A 543 16.51 48.11 -42.91
CA ASP A 543 16.71 47.63 -41.55
C ASP A 543 17.37 48.72 -40.70
N GLU A 544 16.81 49.02 -39.52
CA GLU A 544 17.32 50.08 -38.65
C GLU A 544 18.69 49.74 -38.04
N THR A 545 19.03 48.46 -37.92
CA THR A 545 20.26 47.99 -37.26
C THR A 545 21.35 47.70 -38.28
N THR A 546 21.04 47.04 -39.40
CA THR A 546 22.02 46.65 -40.42
C THR A 546 22.13 47.68 -41.55
N GLY A 547 21.12 48.53 -41.75
CA GLY A 547 21.04 49.49 -42.84
C GLY A 547 20.78 48.88 -44.22
N GLU A 548 20.59 47.56 -44.29
CA GLU A 548 20.31 46.83 -45.51
C GLU A 548 18.89 47.13 -46.03
N LEU A 549 18.70 47.07 -47.34
CA LEU A 549 17.37 47.25 -47.94
C LEU A 549 16.50 46.02 -47.61
N GLN A 550 15.41 46.22 -46.87
CA GLN A 550 14.45 45.15 -46.58
C GLN A 550 13.37 45.06 -47.67
N TYR A 551 12.71 46.18 -47.98
CA TYR A 551 11.58 46.20 -48.92
C TYR A 551 11.56 47.48 -49.76
N LEU A 552 10.99 47.39 -50.95
CA LEU A 552 10.46 48.53 -51.70
C LEU A 552 8.95 48.47 -51.62
N VAL A 553 8.34 49.53 -51.11
CA VAL A 553 6.89 49.67 -51.02
C VAL A 553 6.47 50.85 -51.88
N GLY A 554 5.40 50.68 -52.65
CA GLY A 554 4.95 51.74 -53.53
C GLY A 554 3.50 51.62 -53.95
N PHE A 555 3.08 52.66 -54.66
CA PHE A 555 1.72 52.89 -55.09
C PHE A 555 1.70 53.32 -56.55
N ILE A 556 0.93 52.61 -57.37
CA ILE A 556 0.81 52.83 -58.81
C ILE A 556 -0.60 53.28 -59.15
N LEU A 557 -0.73 54.43 -59.81
CA LEU A 557 -1.98 54.96 -60.32
C LEU A 557 -2.00 54.93 -61.84
N ASP A 558 -3.09 54.46 -62.43
CA ASP A 558 -3.35 54.69 -63.85
C ASP A 558 -3.76 56.15 -64.06
N ILE A 559 -2.94 56.88 -64.80
CA ILE A 559 -3.17 58.30 -65.14
C ILE A 559 -3.43 58.48 -66.64
N SER A 560 -3.75 57.41 -67.36
CA SER A 560 -4.02 57.45 -68.81
C SER A 560 -5.16 58.38 -69.18
N ALA A 561 -6.15 58.60 -68.29
CA ALA A 561 -7.23 59.57 -68.55
C ALA A 561 -6.80 61.04 -68.38
N ARG A 562 -5.63 61.29 -67.76
CA ARG A 562 -5.10 62.64 -67.47
C ARG A 562 -4.02 63.08 -68.47
N ARG A 563 -3.70 62.23 -69.44
CA ARG A 563 -2.62 62.36 -70.44
C ARG A 563 -3.20 62.11 -71.82
#